data_AF-A0A6S6WNL9-F1
#
_entry.id   AF-A0A6S6WNL9-F1
#
_cell.length_a   1.000
_cell.length_b   1.000
_cell.length_c   1.000
_cell.angle_alpha   90.00
_cell.angle_beta   90.00
_cell.angle_gamma   90.00
#
_symmetry.space_group_name_H-M   'P 1'
#
loop_
_entity.id
_entity.type
_entity.pdbx_description
1 polymer ?
#
loop_
_entity_poly.entity_id
_entity_poly.type
_entity_poly.pdbx_seq_one_letter_code
_entity_poly.pdbx_strand_id
1 'polypeptide(L)'
;MRNKSTWLWVIAAILAFALFGDAILGVLGAIIGLIVSIGITGLVMLAVVIGAFALVVMVGGSIAAAMIVAAVALVAVLFSWLWPYLLLFGIIYLLVRKRPKAV
;
A
#
# COMPACT_ATOMS: atom_id res chain seq x y z
N MET A 1 6.89 -34.42 -41.07
CA MET A 1 7.97 -34.12 -40.09
C MET A 1 7.72 -32.80 -39.34
N ARG A 2 6.57 -32.61 -38.68
CA ARG A 2 6.16 -31.28 -38.16
C ARG A 2 5.84 -31.22 -36.64
N ASN A 3 5.96 -32.33 -35.91
CA ASN A 3 5.54 -32.43 -34.49
C ASN A 3 6.68 -32.48 -33.45
N LYS A 4 7.94 -32.72 -33.83
CA LYS A 4 9.06 -32.82 -32.87
C LYS A 4 9.46 -31.47 -32.26
N SER A 5 9.28 -30.38 -33.00
CA SER A 5 9.62 -29.02 -32.54
C SER A 5 8.72 -28.60 -31.38
N THR A 6 7.41 -28.80 -31.49
CA THR A 6 6.43 -28.43 -30.44
C THR A 6 6.70 -29.14 -29.12
N TRP A 7 7.12 -30.41 -29.15
CA TRP A 7 7.43 -31.17 -27.93
C TRP A 7 8.67 -30.64 -27.20
N LEU A 8 9.70 -30.23 -27.94
CA LEU A 8 10.90 -29.60 -27.37
C LEU A 8 10.58 -28.25 -26.72
N TRP A 9 9.68 -27.46 -27.30
CA TRP A 9 9.19 -26.21 -26.70
C TRP A 9 8.44 -26.44 -25.39
N VAL A 10 7.64 -27.50 -25.30
CA VAL A 10 6.93 -27.87 -24.07
C VAL A 10 7.92 -28.24 -22.97
N ILE A 11 8.92 -29.06 -23.28
CA ILE A 11 9.97 -29.43 -22.32
C ILE A 11 10.78 -28.20 -21.88
N ALA A 12 11.15 -27.33 -22.83
CA ALA A 12 11.87 -26.10 -22.53
C ALA A 12 11.05 -25.15 -21.65
N ALA A 13 9.74 -25.03 -21.87
CA ALA A 13 8.84 -24.24 -21.03
C ALA A 13 8.74 -24.81 -19.60
N ILE A 14 8.67 -26.14 -19.45
CA ILE A 14 8.65 -26.80 -18.13
C ILE A 14 9.98 -26.57 -17.40
N LEU A 15 11.12 -26.71 -18.08
CA LEU A 15 12.45 -26.45 -17.51
C LEU A 15 12.62 -24.98 -17.12
N ALA A 16 12.19 -24.05 -17.96
CA ALA A 16 12.20 -22.62 -17.66
C ALA A 16 11.30 -22.29 -16.46
N PHE A 17 10.12 -22.91 -16.35
CA PHE A 17 9.25 -22.73 -15.20
C PHE A 17 9.80 -23.39 -13.92
N ALA A 18 10.54 -24.50 -14.03
CA ALA A 18 11.19 -25.10 -12.87
C ALA A 18 12.36 -24.26 -12.34
N LEU A 19 13.08 -23.56 -13.22
CA LEU A 19 14.25 -22.74 -12.88
C LEU A 19 13.91 -21.28 -12.53
N PHE A 20 12.82 -20.74 -13.08
CA PHE A 20 12.43 -19.33 -12.92
C PHE A 20 10.96 -19.15 -12.47
N GLY A 21 10.26 -20.25 -12.15
CA GLY A 21 8.86 -20.20 -11.74
C GLY A 21 8.66 -19.43 -10.44
N ASP A 22 9.63 -19.47 -9.53
CA ASP A 22 9.67 -18.66 -8.32
C ASP A 22 9.69 -17.14 -8.62
N ALA A 23 10.52 -16.70 -9.55
CA ALA A 23 10.58 -15.31 -9.99
C ALA A 23 9.29 -14.89 -10.71
N ILE A 24 8.75 -15.74 -11.59
CA ILE A 24 7.52 -15.47 -12.33
C ILE A 24 6.31 -15.39 -11.38
N LEU A 25 6.17 -16.36 -10.48
CA LEU A 25 5.11 -16.38 -9.48
C LEU A 25 5.29 -15.25 -8.46
N GLY A 26 6.52 -14.88 -8.13
CA GLY A 26 6.83 -13.74 -7.27
C GLY A 26 6.37 -12.42 -7.87
N VAL A 27 6.63 -12.18 -9.17
CA VAL A 27 6.16 -10.99 -9.88
C VAL A 27 4.63 -10.98 -9.98
N LEU A 28 4.00 -12.11 -10.33
CA LEU A 28 2.55 -12.21 -10.36
C LEU A 28 1.92 -11.96 -8.99
N GLY A 29 2.50 -12.52 -7.93
CA GLY A 29 2.08 -12.28 -6.55
C GLY A 29 2.22 -10.81 -6.15
N ALA A 30 3.30 -10.14 -6.55
CA ALA A 30 3.50 -8.72 -6.30
C ALA A 30 2.45 -7.85 -7.03
N ILE A 31 2.13 -8.18 -8.28
CA ILE A 31 1.10 -7.47 -9.05
C ILE A 31 -0.27 -7.63 -8.40
N ILE A 32 -0.66 -8.86 -8.07
CA ILE A 32 -1.94 -9.14 -7.41
C ILE A 32 -1.99 -8.46 -6.05
N GLY A 33 -0.92 -8.57 -5.26
CA GLY A 33 -0.79 -7.90 -3.96
C GLY A 33 -0.93 -6.39 -4.07
N LEU A 34 -0.35 -5.76 -5.10
CA LEU A 34 -0.46 -4.34 -5.35
C LEU A 34 -1.89 -3.93 -5.72
N ILE A 35 -2.56 -4.68 -6.60
CA ILE A 35 -3.97 -4.44 -6.97
C ILE A 35 -4.87 -4.54 -5.73
N VAL A 36 -4.70 -5.60 -4.95
CA VAL A 36 -5.48 -5.83 -3.72
C VAL A 36 -5.19 -4.75 -2.69
N SER A 37 -3.92 -4.35 -2.52
CA SER A 37 -3.53 -3.27 -1.62
C SER A 37 -4.20 -1.96 -2.01
N ILE A 38 -4.15 -1.55 -3.27
CA ILE A 38 -4.78 -0.31 -3.74
C ILE A 38 -6.30 -0.39 -3.52
N GLY A 39 -6.93 -1.52 -3.84
CA GLY A 39 -8.36 -1.73 -3.63
C GLY A 39 -8.76 -1.61 -2.16
N ILE A 40 -8.09 -2.33 -1.26
CA ILE A 40 -8.38 -2.31 0.18
C ILE A 40 -8.10 -0.92 0.75
N THR A 41 -6.97 -0.30 0.43
CA THR A 41 -6.63 1.05 0.91
C THR A 41 -7.69 2.07 0.46
N GLY A 42 -8.15 2.00 -0.78
CA GLY A 42 -9.25 2.84 -1.29
C GLY A 42 -10.55 2.66 -0.51
N LEU A 43 -10.94 1.42 -0.24
CA LEU A 43 -12.15 1.10 0.54
C LEU A 43 -12.04 1.60 1.98
N VAL A 44 -10.88 1.43 2.62
CA VAL A 44 -10.62 1.93 3.98
C VAL A 44 -10.68 3.46 4.01
N MET A 45 -10.12 4.16 3.03
CA MET A 45 -10.21 5.62 2.91
C MET A 45 -11.67 6.07 2.86
N LEU A 46 -12.49 5.45 2.00
CA LEU A 46 -13.91 5.77 1.89
C LEU A 46 -14.66 5.48 3.20
N ALA A 47 -14.39 4.35 3.85
CA ALA A 47 -15.02 3.99 5.11
C ALA A 47 -14.74 5.04 6.21
N VAL A 48 -13.51 5.55 6.30
CA VAL A 48 -13.14 6.59 7.26
C VAL A 48 -13.85 7.90 6.96
N VAL A 49 -13.90 8.32 5.69
CA VAL A 49 -14.56 9.57 5.27
C VAL A 49 -16.07 9.51 5.53
N ILE A 50 -16.72 8.41 5.16
CA ILE A 50 -18.14 8.18 5.41
C ILE A 50 -18.41 8.13 6.92
N GLY A 51 -17.55 7.45 7.69
CA GLY A 51 -17.66 7.39 9.15
C GLY A 51 -17.57 8.78 9.80
N ALA A 52 -16.59 9.59 9.39
CA ALA A 52 -16.43 10.95 9.88
C ALA A 52 -17.63 11.85 9.53
N PHE A 53 -18.14 11.74 8.31
CA PHE A 53 -19.36 12.44 7.88
C PHE A 53 -20.57 12.01 8.72
N ALA A 54 -20.79 10.70 8.85
CA ALA A 54 -21.93 10.14 9.58
C ALA A 54 -21.91 10.56 11.05
N LEU A 55 -20.75 10.57 11.70
CA LEU A 55 -20.60 11.01 13.08
C LEU A 55 -21.07 12.46 13.28
N VAL A 56 -20.68 13.37 12.39
CA VAL A 56 -21.10 14.78 12.49
C VAL A 56 -22.61 14.93 12.31
N VAL A 57 -23.19 14.20 11.35
CA VAL A 57 -24.64 14.22 11.12
C VAL A 57 -25.41 13.62 12.30
N MET A 58 -24.94 12.53 12.89
CA MET A 58 -25.58 11.89 14.05
C MET A 58 -25.62 12.78 15.29
N VAL A 59 -24.62 13.64 15.47
CA VAL A 59 -24.57 14.62 16.59
C VAL A 59 -25.44 15.86 16.31
N GLY A 60 -26.13 15.91 15.17
CA GLY A 60 -26.99 17.02 14.77
C GLY A 60 -26.22 18.19 14.15
N GLY A 61 -24.99 17.96 13.68
CA GLY A 61 -24.19 18.95 12.96
C GLY A 61 -24.78 19.29 11.59
N SER A 62 -24.41 20.46 11.05
CA SER A 62 -24.83 20.86 9.72
C SER A 62 -24.12 20.03 8.64
N ILE A 63 -24.76 19.85 7.47
CA ILE A 63 -24.17 19.15 6.33
C ILE A 63 -22.87 19.84 5.89
N ALA A 64 -22.81 21.18 5.95
CA ALA A 64 -21.60 21.93 5.65
C ALA A 64 -20.45 21.57 6.59
N ALA A 65 -20.71 21.46 7.90
CA ALA A 65 -19.70 21.03 8.87
C ALA A 65 -19.27 19.57 8.63
N ALA A 66 -20.22 18.68 8.33
CA ALA A 66 -19.93 17.27 8.03
C ALA A 66 -19.03 17.11 6.79
N MET A 67 -19.26 17.91 5.75
CA MET A 67 -18.43 17.94 4.54
C MET A 67 -17.00 18.41 4.82
N ILE A 68 -16.83 19.44 5.65
CA ILE A 68 -15.50 19.92 6.05
C ILE A 68 -14.76 18.83 6.82
N VAL A 69 -15.41 18.22 7.81
CA VAL A 69 -14.80 17.15 8.61
C VAL A 69 -14.44 15.94 7.75
N ALA A 70 -15.31 15.56 6.81
CA ALA A 70 -15.05 14.48 5.85
C ALA A 70 -13.85 14.80 4.94
N ALA A 71 -13.72 16.04 4.47
CA ALA A 71 -12.57 16.49 3.68
C ALA A 71 -11.27 16.48 4.51
N VAL A 72 -11.31 16.93 5.76
CA VAL A 72 -10.16 16.88 6.68
C VAL A 72 -9.77 15.44 6.97
N ALA A 73 -10.73 14.55 7.19
CA ALA A 73 -10.49 13.12 7.38
C ALA A 73 -9.85 12.49 6.14
N LEU A 74 -10.32 12.82 4.93
CA LEU A 74 -9.72 12.34 3.68
C LEU A 74 -8.26 12.77 3.58
N VAL A 75 -7.96 14.05 3.84
CA VAL A 75 -6.58 14.58 3.83
C VAL A 75 -5.73 13.86 4.88
N ALA A 76 -6.22 13.72 6.12
CA ALA A 76 -5.49 13.04 7.19
C ALA A 76 -5.15 11.58 6.84
N VAL A 77 -6.07 10.85 6.21
CA VAL A 77 -5.82 9.47 5.76
C VAL A 77 -4.83 9.45 4.60
N LEU A 78 -4.93 10.37 3.63
CA LEU A 78 -3.96 10.51 2.55
C LEU A 78 -2.55 10.84 3.03
N PHE A 79 -2.38 11.46 4.19
CA PHE A 79 -1.08 11.74 4.82
C PHE A 79 -0.72 10.75 5.93
N SER A 80 -1.54 9.75 6.21
CA SER A 80 -1.30 8.77 7.28
C SER A 80 0.00 7.97 7.08
N TRP A 81 0.35 7.70 5.82
CA TRP A 81 1.60 7.02 5.44
C TRP A 81 2.86 7.85 5.70
N LEU A 82 2.75 9.17 5.89
CA LEU A 82 3.89 10.05 6.14
C LEU A 82 4.37 9.98 7.60
N TRP A 83 3.47 9.67 8.54
CA TRP A 83 3.75 9.64 9.97
C TRP A 83 4.91 8.71 10.36
N PRO A 84 5.00 7.45 9.88
CA PRO A 84 6.14 6.59 10.15
C PRO A 84 7.48 7.20 9.72
N TYR A 85 7.51 7.89 8.58
CA TYR A 85 8.73 8.53 8.07
C TYR A 85 9.12 9.74 8.91
N LEU A 86 8.15 10.55 9.33
CA LEU A 86 8.39 11.69 10.22
C LEU A 86 8.90 11.23 11.59
N LEU A 87 8.34 10.14 12.13
CA LEU A 87 8.81 9.53 13.37
C LEU A 87 10.23 8.99 13.23
N LEU A 88 10.52 8.26 12.15
CA LEU A 88 11.87 7.75 11.88
C LEU A 88 12.88 8.90 11.75
N PHE A 89 12.54 9.95 11.01
CA PHE A 89 13.37 11.14 10.88
C PHE A 89 13.63 11.79 12.24
N GLY A 90 12.61 11.94 13.07
CA GLY A 90 12.74 12.44 14.44
C GLY A 90 13.67 11.59 15.30
N ILE A 91 13.56 10.26 15.23
CA ILE A 91 14.45 9.34 15.95
C ILE A 91 15.91 9.50 15.47
N ILE A 92 16.13 9.50 14.15
CA ILE A 92 17.47 9.71 13.56
C ILE A 92 18.04 11.06 14.01
N TYR A 93 17.25 12.13 13.95
CA TYR A 93 17.66 13.45 14.40
C TYR A 93 18.08 13.46 15.87
N LEU A 94 17.31 12.81 16.76
CA LEU A 94 17.65 12.68 18.17
C LEU A 94 18.93 11.86 18.38
N LEU A 95 19.13 10.78 17.63
CA LEU A 95 20.36 9.97 17.67
C LEU A 95 21.59 10.76 17.20
N VAL A 96 21.45 11.54 16.12
CA VAL A 96 22.52 12.41 15.61
C VAL A 96 22.83 13.54 16.58
N ARG A 97 21.80 14.18 17.16
CA ARG A 97 21.98 15.25 18.16
C ARG A 97 22.62 14.73 19.45
N LYS A 98 22.29 13.51 19.88
CA LYS A 98 22.81 12.90 21.11
C LYS A 98 24.12 12.11 20.90
N ARG A 99 24.79 12.22 19.75
CA ARG A 99 26.10 11.57 19.61
C ARG A 99 27.03 12.06 20.72
N PRO A 100 27.59 11.18 21.56
CA PRO A 100 28.61 11.57 22.51
C PRO A 100 29.78 12.13 21.71
N LYS A 101 30.15 13.38 21.97
CA LYS A 101 31.43 13.90 21.49
C LYS A 101 32.50 13.03 22.14
N ALA A 102 33.32 12.35 21.33
CA ALA A 102 34.52 11.72 21.84
C ALA A 102 35.38 12.83 22.43
N VAL A 103 35.42 12.88 23.77
CA VAL A 103 36.40 13.66 24.53
C VAL A 103 37.66 12.82 24.62
#